data_AF-A0A7W0FT97-F1
#
_entry.id   AF-A0A7W0FT97-F1
#
_cell.length_a   1.000
_cell.length_b   1.000
_cell.length_c   1.000
_cell.angle_alpha   90.00
_cell.angle_beta   90.00
_cell.angle_gamma   90.00
#
_symmetry.space_group_name_H-M   'P 1'
#
loop_
_entity.id
_entity.type
_entity.pdbx_description
1 polymer ?
#
loop_
_entity_poly.entity_id
_entity_poly.type
_entity_poly.pdbx_seq_one_letter_code
_entity_poly.pdbx_strand_id
1 'polypeptide(L)'
;MDDNNLETTMNSEHRDTIFGEEDKDKAALAEINFDLIDAGRWLLKVIAGPNSGAEFSMHSASTYVIGTDPSSCDIVFHDNSVSRQHARITLGAEDGMTIEDLKSRNQTLIDGETVKAKRKLSPNTVITVGTTSFTVYDREGEMHTIISPLLPAIVKVLQKEETVKAEVKEEHDLKEKAINPLPKAEEFNPLTQKISKPVEKTAHAIGAFIVLGIVAGLFAIIGLGTAALFRNEPVVFQGETDQDEKIAQIFTEFPSITPYFNKSTGTLQLMGHVRTQADKTRLIYAVQGLPFVKSTDDSGIIIDEFVWQEINQVLAKNSNWKSISVQSPTAGKFILSGYLQTRSQADQLSEYIAANFPYLDLLEKRITVEEDVVNDANTILTDQGLRDIAIKMANREITLTGGIPLGKEEALDTSLTEINKIPGVRSVKNLTTKVATAESMINISDRYEVTGVSRQGSTYSVVVHGHILTKGDELDSMRIKEITPNAIFLEKDNVQYRIDFSN
;
A
#
# COMPACT_ATOMS: atom_id res chain seq x y z
N MET A 1 -5.45 76.40 1.33
CA MET A 1 -3.98 76.31 1.35
C MET A 1 -3.65 74.83 1.28
N ASP A 2 -3.05 74.50 0.15
CA ASP A 2 -2.14 73.40 -0.16
C ASP A 2 -2.65 71.96 -0.21
N ASP A 3 -2.50 71.44 -1.44
CA ASP A 3 -2.41 70.05 -1.88
C ASP A 3 -1.35 69.25 -1.10
N ASN A 4 -1.60 67.97 -0.80
CA ASN A 4 -0.95 66.81 -1.48
C ASN A 4 -1.20 65.44 -0.80
N ASN A 5 -1.32 64.43 -1.67
CA ASN A 5 -1.11 62.97 -1.55
C ASN A 5 -1.97 62.12 -0.57
N LEU A 6 -2.86 61.25 -1.05
CA LEU A 6 -2.69 59.91 -1.71
C LEU A 6 -2.33 58.78 -0.72
N GLU A 7 -3.30 57.93 -0.36
CA GLU A 7 -3.42 56.53 -0.84
C GLU A 7 -4.50 55.69 -0.09
N THR A 8 -5.37 55.06 -0.89
CA THR A 8 -5.85 53.66 -0.83
C THR A 8 -6.58 53.11 0.41
N THR A 9 -7.87 52.76 0.29
CA THR A 9 -8.39 51.37 0.22
C THR A 9 -9.90 51.27 0.49
N MET A 10 -10.49 50.20 -0.08
CA MET A 10 -11.78 49.54 0.23
C MET A 10 -12.98 49.95 -0.62
N ASN A 11 -13.18 49.20 -1.71
CA ASN A 11 -14.40 49.18 -2.50
C ASN A 11 -15.33 48.07 -1.98
N SER A 12 -16.60 48.42 -1.89
CA SER A 12 -17.72 47.72 -1.25
C SER A 12 -18.37 46.66 -2.13
N GLU A 13 -18.97 45.66 -1.47
CA GLU A 13 -19.90 44.69 -2.04
C GLU A 13 -21.13 45.36 -2.69
N HIS A 14 -21.47 44.97 -3.91
CA HIS A 14 -22.87 44.93 -4.36
C HIS A 14 -23.08 43.84 -5.41
N ARG A 15 -24.16 43.08 -5.24
CA ARG A 15 -24.61 42.00 -6.12
C ARG A 15 -25.29 42.61 -7.35
N ASP A 16 -25.00 42.09 -8.53
CA ASP A 16 -25.88 42.22 -9.70
C ASP A 16 -25.97 40.89 -10.45
N THR A 17 -27.21 40.48 -10.67
CA THR A 17 -27.62 39.29 -11.43
C THR A 17 -27.43 39.53 -12.92
N ILE A 18 -26.63 38.70 -13.59
CA ILE A 18 -26.43 38.76 -15.06
C ILE A 18 -27.09 37.53 -15.70
N PHE A 19 -28.37 37.65 -16.02
CA PHE A 19 -28.92 36.99 -17.21
C PHE A 19 -29.31 38.10 -18.18
N GLY A 20 -28.46 38.30 -19.18
CA GLY A 20 -28.80 38.98 -20.43
C GLY A 20 -28.43 38.03 -21.57
N GLU A 21 -29.45 37.49 -22.23
CA GLU A 21 -29.31 36.84 -23.53
C GLU A 21 -28.87 37.89 -24.56
N GLU A 22 -27.89 37.56 -25.40
CA GLU A 22 -27.99 37.60 -26.87
C GLU A 22 -26.64 37.28 -27.54
N ASP A 23 -26.59 36.08 -28.10
CA ASP A 23 -26.18 35.74 -29.46
C ASP A 23 -24.86 36.22 -30.10
N LYS A 24 -24.16 35.18 -30.59
CA LYS A 24 -23.29 35.11 -31.77
C LYS A 24 -21.89 35.68 -31.63
N ASP A 25 -20.92 34.78 -31.46
CA ASP A 25 -19.92 34.57 -32.50
C ASP A 25 -19.26 33.19 -32.39
N LYS A 26 -19.00 32.60 -33.56
CA LYS A 26 -18.28 31.34 -33.76
C LYS A 26 -16.85 31.45 -33.21
N ALA A 27 -16.66 31.14 -31.94
CA ALA A 27 -15.35 30.74 -31.43
C ALA A 27 -15.27 29.22 -31.56
N ALA A 28 -14.29 28.77 -32.35
CA ALA A 28 -13.92 27.38 -32.50
C ALA A 28 -13.96 26.68 -31.14
N LEU A 29 -14.76 25.61 -31.05
CA LEU A 29 -14.49 24.57 -30.07
C LEU A 29 -13.02 24.26 -30.24
N ALA A 30 -12.22 24.56 -29.22
CA ALA A 30 -10.85 24.11 -29.18
C ALA A 30 -10.93 22.60 -29.36
N GLU A 31 -10.57 22.13 -30.56
CA GLU A 31 -10.10 20.79 -30.76
C GLU A 31 -8.97 20.64 -29.76
N ILE A 32 -9.29 20.02 -28.62
CA ILE A 32 -8.28 19.44 -27.76
C ILE A 32 -7.68 18.36 -28.63
N ASN A 33 -6.65 18.73 -29.36
CA ASN A 33 -5.75 17.80 -30.00
C ASN A 33 -5.16 17.02 -28.83
N PHE A 34 -5.72 15.84 -28.56
CA PHE A 34 -4.98 14.80 -27.90
C PHE A 34 -3.85 14.49 -28.87
N ASP A 35 -2.73 15.20 -28.73
CA ASP A 35 -1.44 14.64 -29.07
C ASP A 35 -1.38 13.37 -28.20
N LEU A 36 -1.85 12.27 -28.77
CA LEU A 36 -1.39 10.93 -28.48
C LEU A 36 0.12 11.04 -28.62
N ILE A 37 0.77 11.45 -27.53
CA ILE A 37 2.22 11.49 -27.45
C ILE A 37 2.65 10.12 -27.92
N ASP A 38 3.37 10.11 -29.04
CA ASP A 38 4.00 8.96 -29.65
C ASP A 38 4.57 8.08 -28.55
N ALA A 39 3.78 7.08 -28.16
CA ALA A 39 4.03 6.27 -26.98
C ALA A 39 5.00 5.21 -27.46
N GLY A 40 6.26 5.62 -27.65
CA GLY A 40 7.30 4.77 -28.18
C GLY A 40 7.28 3.37 -27.53
N ARG A 41 7.47 2.34 -28.37
CA ARG A 41 7.45 0.92 -27.99
C ARG A 41 8.28 0.63 -26.73
N TRP A 42 9.37 1.35 -26.52
CA TRP A 42 10.28 1.13 -25.41
C TRP A 42 10.02 2.12 -24.28
N LEU A 43 10.12 1.68 -23.03
CA LEU A 43 9.95 2.52 -21.85
C LEU A 43 11.16 2.37 -20.92
N LEU A 44 11.89 3.45 -20.68
CA LEU A 44 12.90 3.49 -19.62
C LEU A 44 12.23 3.92 -18.32
N LYS A 45 12.36 3.11 -17.27
CA LYS A 45 11.82 3.39 -15.94
C LYS A 45 12.93 3.43 -14.91
N VAL A 46 12.99 4.50 -14.14
CA VAL A 46 13.95 4.65 -13.05
C VAL A 46 13.41 3.94 -11.81
N ILE A 47 14.17 2.98 -11.29
CA ILE A 47 13.78 2.13 -10.15
C ILE A 47 14.47 2.54 -8.85
N ALA A 48 15.59 3.27 -8.91
CA ALA A 48 16.29 3.79 -7.74
C ALA A 48 17.11 5.04 -8.09
N GLY A 49 17.39 5.89 -7.10
CA GLY A 49 18.13 7.15 -7.25
C GLY A 49 17.22 8.39 -7.20
N PRO A 50 17.78 9.61 -7.38
CA PRO A 50 17.05 10.87 -7.25
C PRO A 50 15.83 11.01 -8.18
N ASN A 51 15.85 10.30 -9.31
CA ASN A 51 14.76 10.30 -10.29
C ASN A 51 13.85 9.06 -10.18
N SER A 52 13.83 8.35 -9.04
CA SER A 52 13.02 7.14 -8.86
C SER A 52 11.55 7.37 -9.22
N GLY A 53 10.98 6.45 -10.00
CA GLY A 53 9.62 6.54 -10.53
C GLY A 53 9.49 7.32 -11.84
N ALA A 54 10.54 8.00 -12.32
CA ALA A 54 10.51 8.67 -13.61
C ALA A 54 10.45 7.66 -14.77
N GLU A 55 9.70 8.02 -15.81
CA GLU A 55 9.47 7.18 -17.00
C GLU A 55 9.73 8.00 -18.27
N PHE A 56 10.45 7.40 -19.23
CA PHE A 56 10.82 8.03 -20.50
C PHE A 56 10.43 7.11 -21.65
N SER A 57 9.54 7.58 -22.53
CA SER A 57 9.17 6.84 -23.74
C SER A 57 10.29 6.92 -24.77
N MET A 58 10.58 5.79 -25.40
CA MET A 58 11.67 5.59 -26.33
C MET A 58 11.18 4.91 -27.61
N HIS A 59 11.58 5.44 -28.75
CA HIS A 59 11.18 4.95 -30.06
C HIS A 59 12.17 3.91 -30.57
N SER A 60 11.66 2.92 -31.32
CA SER A 60 12.50 2.00 -32.08
C SER A 60 13.37 2.77 -33.09
N ALA A 61 14.48 2.15 -33.52
CA ALA A 61 15.43 2.76 -34.46
C ALA A 61 16.01 4.12 -34.02
N SER A 62 16.05 4.40 -32.72
CA SER A 62 16.51 5.68 -32.14
C SER A 62 17.69 5.48 -31.17
N THR A 63 18.43 6.56 -30.91
CA THR A 63 19.56 6.58 -29.97
C THR A 63 19.32 7.65 -28.92
N TYR A 64 19.59 7.30 -27.67
CA TYR A 64 19.37 8.13 -26.49
C TYR A 64 20.66 8.24 -25.67
N VAL A 65 21.09 9.46 -25.39
CA VAL A 65 22.21 9.78 -24.50
C VAL A 65 21.68 10.10 -23.12
N ILE A 66 22.24 9.45 -22.12
CA ILE A 66 21.87 9.56 -20.70
C ILE A 66 22.98 10.30 -19.97
N GLY A 67 22.63 11.31 -19.17
CA GLY A 67 23.61 12.08 -18.40
C GLY A 67 22.98 13.16 -17.54
N THR A 68 23.78 14.12 -17.10
CA THR A 68 23.33 15.27 -16.29
C THR A 68 23.23 16.57 -17.08
N ASP A 69 23.66 16.59 -18.35
CA ASP A 69 23.71 17.80 -19.17
C ASP A 69 22.50 17.92 -20.12
N PRO A 70 21.56 18.85 -19.88
CA PRO A 70 20.38 19.02 -20.71
C PRO A 70 20.67 19.45 -22.16
N SER A 71 21.86 19.98 -22.43
CA SER A 71 22.22 20.42 -23.79
C SER A 71 22.72 19.28 -24.68
N SER A 72 23.08 18.13 -24.10
CA SER A 72 23.72 17.04 -24.83
C SER A 72 23.18 15.64 -24.51
N CYS A 73 22.16 15.56 -23.66
CA CYS A 73 21.49 14.32 -23.28
C CYS A 73 20.00 14.37 -23.58
N ASP A 74 19.48 13.26 -24.07
CA ASP A 74 18.07 13.05 -24.33
C ASP A 74 17.33 12.69 -23.02
N ILE A 75 18.02 11.98 -22.11
CA ILE A 75 17.51 11.62 -20.79
C ILE A 75 18.44 12.22 -19.73
N VAL A 76 17.89 13.15 -18.95
CA VAL A 76 18.63 13.91 -17.95
C VAL A 76 18.28 13.43 -16.56
N PHE A 77 19.28 12.97 -15.81
CA PHE A 77 19.15 12.62 -14.40
C PHE A 77 19.70 13.73 -13.49
N HIS A 78 19.02 13.98 -12.38
CA HIS A 78 19.42 14.91 -11.33
C HIS A 78 20.28 14.19 -10.28
N ASP A 79 21.36 13.56 -10.76
CA ASP A 79 22.27 12.77 -9.94
C ASP A 79 23.71 13.26 -10.12
N ASN A 80 24.29 13.84 -9.06
CA ASN A 80 25.66 14.39 -9.06
C ASN A 80 26.74 13.32 -9.29
N SER A 81 26.41 12.04 -9.14
CA SER A 81 27.30 10.92 -9.44
C SER A 81 27.20 10.45 -10.90
N VAL A 82 26.25 10.97 -11.67
CA VAL A 82 26.14 10.75 -13.12
C VAL A 82 27.00 11.79 -13.87
N SER A 83 27.61 11.37 -14.98
CA SER A 83 28.48 12.24 -15.77
C SER A 83 27.64 13.05 -16.76
N ARG A 84 28.18 14.18 -17.24
CA ARG A 84 27.48 15.06 -18.20
C ARG A 84 26.91 14.31 -19.39
N GLN A 85 27.71 13.41 -19.98
CA GLN A 85 27.27 12.34 -20.87
C GLN A 85 27.79 11.02 -20.28
N HIS A 86 26.91 10.18 -19.77
CA HIS A 86 27.29 8.99 -19.00
C HIS A 86 27.22 7.73 -19.86
N ALA A 87 26.08 7.47 -20.47
CA ALA A 87 25.83 6.27 -21.25
C ALA A 87 25.02 6.59 -22.50
N ARG A 88 25.08 5.72 -23.50
CA ARG A 88 24.25 5.80 -24.69
C ARG A 88 23.53 4.49 -24.91
N ILE A 89 22.22 4.57 -25.12
CA ILE A 89 21.37 3.45 -25.52
C ILE A 89 21.00 3.61 -26.99
N THR A 90 21.19 2.56 -27.78
CA THR A 90 20.74 2.49 -29.17
C THR A 90 19.72 1.38 -29.30
N LEU A 91 18.52 1.73 -29.78
CA LEU A 91 17.42 0.82 -30.09
C LEU A 91 17.40 0.58 -31.61
N GLY A 92 17.54 -0.67 -32.03
CA GLY A 92 17.43 -1.09 -33.43
C GLY A 92 15.98 -1.14 -33.92
N ALA A 93 15.80 -1.43 -35.22
CA ALA A 93 14.48 -1.63 -35.82
C ALA A 93 13.88 -3.01 -35.54
N GLU A 94 14.72 -4.03 -35.32
CA GLU A 94 14.36 -5.43 -35.05
C GLU A 94 14.83 -5.85 -33.64
N ASP A 95 14.33 -5.19 -32.60
CA ASP A 95 14.42 -5.56 -31.17
C ASP A 95 15.83 -5.55 -30.55
N GLY A 96 16.85 -5.18 -31.32
CA GLY A 96 18.22 -5.08 -30.84
C GLY A 96 18.46 -3.83 -29.99
N MET A 97 18.57 -3.98 -28.67
CA MET A 97 19.00 -2.92 -27.78
C MET A 97 20.49 -3.05 -27.46
N THR A 98 21.23 -1.95 -27.49
CA THR A 98 22.63 -1.90 -27.08
C THR A 98 22.90 -0.71 -26.18
N ILE A 99 23.86 -0.85 -25.27
CA ILE A 99 24.30 0.22 -24.39
C ILE A 99 25.82 0.32 -24.41
N GLU A 100 26.34 1.54 -24.37
CA GLU A 100 27.77 1.84 -24.25
C GLU A 100 28.02 2.94 -23.22
N ASP A 101 29.11 2.79 -22.46
CA ASP A 101 29.59 3.82 -21.53
C ASP A 101 30.36 4.91 -22.30
N LEU A 102 30.08 6.18 -22.02
CA LEU A 102 30.68 7.33 -22.70
C LEU A 102 31.89 7.89 -21.94
N LYS A 103 32.74 7.01 -21.40
CA LYS A 103 33.89 7.35 -20.53
C LYS A 103 33.43 8.08 -19.27
N SER A 104 32.38 7.56 -18.65
CA SER A 104 31.81 8.15 -17.44
C SER A 104 32.75 8.01 -16.24
N ARG A 105 32.60 8.91 -15.25
CA ARG A 105 33.40 8.91 -14.02
C ARG A 105 33.19 7.66 -13.16
N ASN A 106 31.94 7.19 -13.07
CA ASN A 106 31.54 6.09 -12.18
C ASN A 106 31.25 4.77 -12.90
N GLN A 107 31.46 4.74 -14.22
CA GLN A 107 31.17 3.62 -15.10
C GLN A 107 29.68 3.24 -15.14
N THR A 108 29.24 2.71 -16.27
CA THR A 108 27.91 2.12 -16.42
C THR A 108 27.96 0.66 -15.97
N LEU A 109 27.03 0.23 -15.14
CA LEU A 109 26.91 -1.16 -14.69
C LEU A 109 25.63 -1.80 -15.23
N ILE A 110 25.71 -3.08 -15.61
CA ILE A 110 24.57 -3.92 -16.03
C ILE A 110 24.54 -5.13 -15.10
N ASP A 111 23.46 -5.31 -14.34
CA ASP A 111 23.33 -6.34 -13.29
C ASP A 111 24.55 -6.40 -12.33
N GLY A 112 25.16 -5.24 -12.06
CA GLY A 112 26.33 -5.11 -11.19
C GLY A 112 27.69 -5.31 -11.88
N GLU A 113 27.73 -5.65 -13.18
CA GLU A 113 28.97 -5.76 -13.96
C GLU A 113 29.27 -4.49 -14.76
N THR A 114 30.51 -4.01 -14.72
CA THR A 114 30.96 -2.81 -15.46
C THR A 114 30.98 -3.03 -16.97
N VAL A 115 30.42 -2.10 -17.73
CA VAL A 115 30.42 -2.11 -19.20
C VAL A 115 31.75 -1.61 -19.73
N LYS A 116 32.58 -2.52 -20.29
CA LYS A 116 33.91 -2.17 -20.86
C LYS A 116 33.88 -1.77 -22.34
N ALA A 117 32.84 -2.19 -23.06
CA ALA A 117 32.62 -1.91 -24.47
C ALA A 117 31.11 -1.99 -24.76
N LYS A 118 30.67 -1.53 -25.92
CA LYS A 118 29.27 -1.61 -26.37
C LYS A 118 28.74 -3.04 -26.20
N ARG A 119 27.69 -3.21 -25.40
CA ARG A 119 27.10 -4.50 -25.03
C ARG A 119 25.64 -4.56 -25.47
N LYS A 120 25.19 -5.74 -25.90
CA LYS A 120 23.76 -6.00 -26.15
C LYS A 120 23.03 -5.98 -24.81
N LEU A 121 21.93 -5.25 -24.74
CA LEU A 121 21.09 -5.12 -23.56
C LEU A 121 19.81 -5.93 -23.80
N SER A 122 19.43 -6.74 -22.82
CA SER A 122 18.14 -7.43 -22.82
C SER A 122 17.09 -6.54 -22.16
N PRO A 123 15.81 -6.63 -22.57
CA PRO A 123 14.73 -5.97 -21.84
C PRO A 123 14.72 -6.41 -20.37
N ASN A 124 14.24 -5.54 -19.47
CA ASN A 124 14.12 -5.79 -18.03
C ASN A 124 15.43 -5.98 -17.25
N THR A 125 16.59 -5.77 -17.88
CA THR A 125 17.88 -5.78 -17.20
C THR A 125 18.09 -4.49 -16.41
N VAL A 126 18.71 -4.58 -15.22
CA VAL A 126 18.99 -3.41 -14.38
C VAL A 126 20.28 -2.75 -14.84
N ILE A 127 20.18 -1.47 -15.23
CA ILE A 127 21.32 -0.63 -15.55
C ILE A 127 21.52 0.38 -14.42
N THR A 128 22.76 0.55 -13.98
CA THR A 128 23.11 1.54 -12.94
C THR A 128 24.14 2.52 -13.49
N VAL A 129 23.86 3.81 -13.31
CA VAL A 129 24.73 4.94 -13.61
C VAL A 129 24.81 5.82 -12.37
N GLY A 130 25.98 5.96 -11.77
CA GLY A 130 26.10 6.68 -10.50
C GLY A 130 25.27 6.02 -9.39
N THR A 131 24.34 6.77 -8.78
CA THR A 131 23.37 6.29 -7.77
C THR A 131 21.98 6.03 -8.36
N THR A 132 21.83 6.19 -9.68
CA THR A 132 20.58 6.00 -10.40
C THR A 132 20.56 4.62 -11.07
N SER A 133 19.53 3.83 -10.78
CA SER A 133 19.29 2.54 -11.44
C SER A 133 17.97 2.59 -12.21
N PHE A 134 17.97 2.04 -13.42
CA PHE A 134 16.81 2.02 -14.31
C PHE A 134 16.75 0.71 -15.10
N THR A 135 15.58 0.42 -15.65
CA THR A 135 15.32 -0.72 -16.54
C THR A 135 14.65 -0.21 -17.81
N VAL A 136 14.82 -0.95 -18.92
CA VAL A 136 14.12 -0.65 -20.18
C VAL A 136 13.16 -1.78 -20.51
N TYR A 137 11.88 -1.45 -20.65
CA TYR A 137 10.78 -2.36 -20.94
C TYR A 137 10.38 -2.26 -22.40
N ASP A 138 9.97 -3.39 -22.97
CA ASP A 138 9.26 -3.44 -24.24
C ASP A 138 7.75 -3.43 -23.96
N ARG A 139 7.04 -2.41 -24.42
CA ARG A 139 5.58 -2.29 -24.26
C ARG A 139 4.81 -3.16 -25.26
N GLU A 140 5.47 -3.60 -26.34
CA GLU A 140 4.85 -4.36 -27.44
C GLU A 140 5.50 -5.73 -27.66
N GLY A 141 6.52 -6.07 -26.87
CA GLY A 141 7.28 -7.32 -26.96
C GLY A 141 6.45 -8.54 -26.58
N GLU A 142 6.70 -9.66 -27.27
CA GLU A 142 5.88 -10.89 -27.24
C GLU A 142 5.33 -11.25 -25.85
N MET A 143 4.02 -11.08 -25.69
CA MET A 143 3.23 -11.84 -24.72
C MET A 143 3.31 -13.33 -25.13
N HIS A 144 4.36 -14.04 -24.72
CA HIS A 144 4.27 -15.48 -24.66
C HIS A 144 3.17 -15.81 -23.65
N THR A 145 1.97 -16.09 -24.16
CA THR A 145 0.92 -16.76 -23.41
C THR A 145 1.52 -18.06 -22.89
N ILE A 146 1.99 -18.06 -21.65
CA ILE A 146 2.22 -19.29 -20.92
C ILE A 146 0.82 -19.89 -20.75
N ILE A 147 0.43 -20.76 -21.68
CA ILE A 147 -0.74 -21.61 -21.52
C ILE A 147 -0.43 -22.46 -20.30
N SER A 148 -1.01 -22.08 -19.16
CA SER A 148 -0.95 -22.90 -17.96
C SER A 148 -1.59 -24.25 -18.31
N PRO A 149 -0.90 -25.39 -18.12
CA PRO A 149 -1.53 -26.69 -18.34
C PRO A 149 -2.78 -26.75 -17.46
N LEU A 150 -3.92 -27.09 -18.08
CA LEU A 150 -5.18 -27.22 -17.35
C LEU A 150 -4.96 -28.19 -16.18
N LEU A 151 -5.29 -27.74 -14.97
CA LEU A 151 -5.17 -28.56 -13.77
C LEU A 151 -5.91 -29.89 -13.99
N PRO A 152 -5.37 -31.04 -13.53
CA PRO A 152 -6.01 -32.35 -13.69
C PRO A 152 -7.46 -32.40 -13.20
N ALA A 153 -7.81 -31.52 -12.25
CA ALA A 153 -9.17 -31.34 -11.76
C ALA A 153 -10.14 -30.82 -12.85
N ILE A 154 -9.70 -29.86 -13.68
CA ILE A 154 -10.50 -29.31 -14.78
C ILE A 154 -10.68 -30.35 -15.88
N VAL A 155 -9.64 -31.14 -16.19
CA VAL A 155 -9.72 -32.24 -17.16
C VAL A 155 -10.76 -33.29 -16.73
N LYS A 156 -10.80 -33.64 -15.44
CA LYS A 156 -11.82 -34.56 -14.90
C LYS A 156 -13.24 -34.00 -14.95
N VAL A 157 -13.41 -32.70 -14.73
CA VAL A 157 -14.73 -32.05 -14.80
C VAL A 157 -15.21 -31.99 -16.26
N LEU A 158 -14.34 -31.63 -17.20
CA LEU A 158 -14.65 -31.59 -18.63
C LEU A 158 -14.97 -32.99 -19.20
N GLN A 159 -14.21 -34.02 -18.81
CA GLN A 159 -14.51 -35.40 -19.19
C GLN A 159 -15.85 -35.89 -18.63
N LYS A 160 -16.20 -35.45 -17.41
CA LYS A 160 -17.48 -35.81 -16.77
C LYS A 160 -18.67 -35.10 -17.44
N GLU A 161 -18.50 -33.88 -17.94
CA GLU A 161 -19.53 -33.18 -18.71
C GLU A 161 -19.76 -33.80 -20.10
N GLU A 162 -18.74 -34.34 -20.74
CA GLU A 162 -18.88 -35.07 -22.01
C GLU A 162 -19.61 -36.42 -21.84
N THR A 163 -19.31 -37.17 -20.78
CA THR A 163 -20.02 -38.45 -20.51
C THR A 163 -21.49 -38.23 -20.17
N VAL A 164 -21.82 -37.18 -19.41
CA VAL A 164 -23.22 -36.86 -19.06
C VAL A 164 -24.02 -36.40 -20.29
N LYS A 165 -23.40 -35.65 -21.21
CA LYS A 165 -24.06 -35.26 -22.47
C LYS A 165 -24.27 -36.42 -23.44
N ALA A 166 -23.41 -37.44 -23.40
CA ALA A 166 -23.56 -38.65 -24.22
C ALA A 166 -24.67 -39.57 -23.69
N GLU A 167 -24.73 -39.79 -22.38
CA GLU A 167 -25.76 -40.65 -21.74
C GLU A 167 -27.18 -40.08 -21.88
N VAL A 168 -27.33 -38.75 -21.78
CA VAL A 168 -28.64 -38.08 -21.96
C VAL A 168 -29.12 -38.14 -23.42
N LYS A 169 -28.21 -38.25 -24.39
CA LYS A 169 -28.54 -38.34 -25.81
C LYS A 169 -28.98 -39.75 -26.22
N GLU A 170 -28.35 -40.79 -25.66
CA GLU A 170 -28.76 -42.19 -25.88
C GLU A 170 -30.12 -42.50 -25.25
N GLU A 171 -30.45 -41.94 -24.07
CA GLU A 171 -31.73 -42.20 -23.41
C GLU A 171 -32.94 -41.53 -24.09
N HIS A 172 -32.70 -40.41 -24.81
CA HIS A 172 -33.71 -39.72 -25.59
C HIS A 172 -34.02 -40.44 -26.92
N ASP A 173 -32.99 -40.95 -27.60
CA ASP A 173 -33.15 -41.65 -28.90
C ASP A 173 -33.77 -43.05 -28.78
N LEU A 174 -33.72 -43.68 -27.60
CA LEU A 174 -34.31 -45.00 -27.34
C LEU A 174 -35.82 -44.95 -27.00
N LYS A 175 -36.34 -43.82 -26.51
CA LYS A 175 -37.76 -43.68 -26.13
C LYS A 175 -38.69 -43.27 -27.29
N GLU A 176 -38.14 -42.80 -28.41
CA GLU A 176 -38.91 -42.38 -29.60
C GLU A 176 -39.15 -43.53 -30.61
N LYS A 177 -38.53 -44.70 -30.42
CA LYS A 177 -38.55 -45.82 -31.39
C LYS A 177 -39.47 -47.01 -31.06
N ALA A 178 -40.40 -46.88 -30.11
CA ALA A 178 -41.25 -48.00 -29.69
C ALA A 178 -42.76 -47.68 -29.69
N ILE A 179 -43.35 -47.42 -30.87
CA ILE A 179 -44.78 -47.69 -31.12
C ILE A 179 -44.93 -48.30 -32.52
N ASN A 180 -45.39 -49.56 -32.59
CA ASN A 180 -45.66 -50.33 -33.81
C ASN A 180 -47.17 -50.33 -34.16
N PRO A 181 -47.58 -50.75 -35.39
CA PRO A 181 -48.75 -50.23 -36.12
C PRO A 181 -49.94 -51.22 -36.26
N LEU A 182 -51.04 -50.76 -36.89
CA LEU A 182 -52.18 -51.55 -37.41
C LEU A 182 -52.97 -50.72 -38.47
N PRO A 183 -53.71 -51.32 -39.44
CA PRO A 183 -53.22 -51.91 -40.70
C PRO A 183 -53.74 -51.21 -41.99
N LYS A 184 -53.17 -51.63 -43.14
CA LYS A 184 -53.52 -51.24 -44.54
C LYS A 184 -54.68 -52.05 -45.14
N ALA A 185 -55.33 -51.47 -46.15
CA ALA A 185 -55.76 -52.10 -47.41
C ALA A 185 -55.66 -51.00 -48.51
N GLU A 186 -54.76 -51.05 -49.51
CA GLU A 186 -54.87 -51.74 -50.84
C GLU A 186 -56.22 -51.45 -51.53
N GLU A 187 -56.32 -50.88 -52.74
CA GLU A 187 -55.76 -51.26 -54.06
C GLU A 187 -55.54 -50.01 -54.96
N PHE A 188 -54.45 -49.86 -55.70
CA PHE A 188 -54.18 -50.29 -57.11
C PHE A 188 -55.05 -49.64 -58.22
N ASN A 189 -54.51 -48.58 -58.84
CA ASN A 189 -54.26 -48.28 -60.29
C ASN A 189 -55.30 -48.71 -61.38
N PRO A 190 -55.22 -48.24 -62.66
CA PRO A 190 -54.48 -47.13 -63.28
C PRO A 190 -55.31 -46.36 -64.37
N LEU A 191 -54.61 -45.55 -65.18
CA LEU A 191 -54.83 -45.26 -66.62
C LEU A 191 -55.34 -43.86 -67.03
N THR A 192 -54.36 -43.05 -67.46
CA THR A 192 -54.25 -42.37 -68.77
C THR A 192 -55.43 -41.62 -69.41
N GLN A 193 -55.10 -40.35 -69.72
CA GLN A 193 -55.29 -39.63 -70.99
C GLN A 193 -56.55 -38.80 -71.28
N LYS A 194 -56.24 -37.64 -71.90
CA LYS A 194 -56.96 -36.84 -72.91
C LYS A 194 -57.92 -35.74 -72.46
N ILE A 195 -57.40 -34.51 -72.60
CA ILE A 195 -57.84 -33.44 -73.53
C ILE A 195 -59.33 -33.48 -73.94
N SER A 196 -60.09 -32.45 -73.58
CA SER A 196 -60.78 -31.54 -74.52
C SER A 196 -61.63 -30.47 -73.78
N LYS A 197 -61.56 -29.24 -74.28
CA LYS A 197 -62.49 -28.11 -74.05
C LYS A 197 -63.80 -28.35 -74.84
N PRO A 198 -64.77 -27.41 -74.91
CA PRO A 198 -65.35 -26.46 -73.93
C PRO A 198 -66.91 -26.60 -73.89
N VAL A 199 -67.64 -25.72 -73.19
CA VAL A 199 -68.73 -24.87 -73.76
C VAL A 199 -69.49 -24.08 -72.67
N GLU A 200 -69.62 -22.79 -72.99
CA GLU A 200 -70.43 -21.63 -72.58
C GLU A 200 -71.50 -21.60 -71.46
N LYS A 201 -71.40 -20.49 -70.69
CA LYS A 201 -72.40 -19.45 -70.30
C LYS A 201 -73.66 -19.89 -69.54
N THR A 202 -73.88 -19.43 -68.30
CA THR A 202 -74.46 -18.13 -67.85
C THR A 202 -74.66 -18.28 -66.31
N ALA A 203 -74.72 -17.32 -65.40
CA ALA A 203 -75.19 -15.94 -65.39
C ALA A 203 -74.57 -15.18 -64.18
N HIS A 204 -74.56 -13.85 -64.28
CA HIS A 204 -74.08 -12.90 -63.29
C HIS A 204 -75.05 -12.74 -62.11
N ALA A 205 -74.56 -12.88 -60.86
CA ALA A 205 -75.11 -12.23 -59.66
C ALA A 205 -74.28 -12.50 -58.38
N ILE A 206 -73.33 -13.44 -58.39
CA ILE A 206 -72.59 -13.84 -57.16
C ILE A 206 -71.25 -13.07 -56.99
N GLY A 207 -70.70 -12.51 -58.07
CA GLY A 207 -69.36 -11.90 -58.05
C GLY A 207 -69.21 -10.64 -57.19
N ALA A 208 -70.25 -9.79 -57.09
CA ALA A 208 -70.14 -8.51 -56.39
C ALA A 208 -69.98 -8.67 -54.86
N PHE A 209 -70.69 -9.64 -54.26
CA PHE A 209 -70.58 -9.91 -52.82
C PHE A 209 -69.27 -10.60 -52.44
N ILE A 210 -68.72 -11.44 -53.32
CA ILE A 210 -67.41 -12.07 -53.11
C ILE A 210 -66.30 -11.01 -53.14
N VAL A 211 -66.33 -10.09 -54.11
CA VAL A 211 -65.33 -9.02 -54.21
C VAL A 211 -65.42 -8.08 -53.01
N LEU A 212 -66.63 -7.71 -52.56
CA LEU A 212 -66.79 -6.86 -51.40
C LEU A 212 -66.31 -7.53 -50.10
N GLY A 213 -66.57 -8.83 -49.94
CA GLY A 213 -66.05 -9.63 -48.82
C GLY A 213 -64.53 -9.73 -48.80
N ILE A 214 -63.90 -9.91 -49.98
CA ILE A 214 -62.43 -9.95 -50.11
C ILE A 214 -61.81 -8.60 -49.76
N VAL A 215 -62.39 -7.50 -50.25
CA VAL A 215 -61.89 -6.14 -49.97
C VAL A 215 -62.06 -5.79 -48.49
N ALA A 216 -63.20 -6.10 -47.89
CA ALA A 216 -63.43 -5.88 -46.46
C ALA A 216 -62.48 -6.73 -45.59
N GLY A 217 -62.25 -7.99 -45.98
CA GLY A 217 -61.26 -8.86 -45.32
C GLY A 217 -59.84 -8.32 -45.42
N LEU A 218 -59.44 -7.81 -46.59
CA LEU A 218 -58.13 -7.18 -46.79
C LEU A 218 -57.96 -5.92 -45.92
N PHE A 219 -58.98 -5.07 -45.85
CA PHE A 219 -58.96 -3.90 -44.96
C PHE A 219 -58.92 -4.29 -43.48
N ALA A 220 -59.61 -5.35 -43.07
CA ALA A 220 -59.56 -5.85 -41.70
C ALA A 220 -58.17 -6.41 -41.35
N ILE A 221 -57.53 -7.14 -42.27
CA ILE A 221 -56.16 -7.67 -42.08
C ILE A 221 -55.14 -6.54 -42.02
N ILE A 222 -55.26 -5.51 -42.87
CA ILE A 222 -54.39 -4.33 -42.84
C ILE A 222 -54.63 -3.53 -41.55
N GLY A 223 -55.89 -3.37 -41.12
CA GLY A 223 -56.26 -2.70 -39.87
C GLY A 223 -55.74 -3.42 -38.62
N LEU A 224 -55.87 -4.74 -38.57
CA LEU A 224 -55.30 -5.58 -37.49
C LEU A 224 -53.77 -5.59 -37.53
N GLY A 225 -53.17 -5.65 -38.72
CA GLY A 225 -51.72 -5.61 -38.89
C GLY A 225 -51.13 -4.29 -38.43
N THR A 226 -51.74 -3.16 -38.81
CA THR A 226 -51.33 -1.82 -38.34
C THR A 226 -51.53 -1.67 -36.83
N ALA A 227 -52.67 -2.09 -36.27
CA ALA A 227 -52.90 -2.04 -34.83
C ALA A 227 -51.92 -2.90 -34.01
N ALA A 228 -51.47 -4.04 -34.55
CA ALA A 228 -50.43 -4.86 -33.93
C ALA A 228 -49.04 -4.23 -34.03
N LEU A 229 -48.72 -3.58 -35.15
CA LEU A 229 -47.44 -2.90 -35.39
C LEU A 229 -47.23 -1.63 -34.56
N PHE A 230 -48.31 -0.98 -34.11
CA PHE A 230 -48.24 0.25 -33.31
C PHE A 230 -48.42 0.04 -31.80
N ARG A 231 -48.45 -1.22 -31.31
CA ARG A 231 -48.28 -1.50 -29.88
C ARG A 231 -46.80 -1.41 -29.52
N ASN A 232 -46.30 -0.20 -29.34
CA ASN A 232 -45.05 0.02 -28.62
C ASN A 232 -45.33 -0.20 -27.14
N GLU A 233 -45.02 -1.39 -26.63
CA GLU A 233 -44.68 -1.50 -25.20
C GLU A 233 -43.44 -0.63 -24.99
N PRO A 234 -43.45 0.33 -24.06
CA PRO A 234 -42.26 1.12 -23.80
C PRO A 234 -41.17 0.15 -23.34
N VAL A 235 -40.05 0.14 -24.06
CA VAL A 235 -38.84 -0.57 -23.60
C VAL A 235 -38.45 0.07 -22.28
N VAL A 236 -38.80 -0.60 -21.18
CA VAL A 236 -38.33 -0.22 -19.86
C VAL A 236 -36.82 -0.43 -19.88
N PHE A 237 -36.04 0.64 -19.72
CA PHE A 237 -34.59 0.57 -19.52
C PHE A 237 -34.31 -0.13 -18.17
N GLN A 238 -34.47 -1.47 -18.12
CA GLN A 238 -34.14 -2.29 -16.95
C GLN A 238 -32.62 -2.54 -16.83
N GLY A 239 -31.80 -2.03 -17.76
CA GLY A 239 -30.36 -2.34 -17.81
C GLY A 239 -29.45 -1.39 -17.01
N GLU A 240 -29.85 -0.15 -16.75
CA GLU A 240 -28.92 0.85 -16.18
C GLU A 240 -28.72 0.70 -14.66
N THR A 241 -29.77 0.36 -13.91
CA THR A 241 -29.70 0.19 -12.44
C THR A 241 -29.12 -1.15 -12.03
N ASP A 242 -29.32 -2.20 -12.83
CA ASP A 242 -28.91 -3.59 -12.53
C ASP A 242 -27.39 -3.79 -12.63
N GLN A 243 -26.69 -3.07 -13.53
CA GLN A 243 -25.24 -3.18 -13.68
C GLN A 243 -24.48 -2.63 -12.48
N ASP A 244 -24.82 -1.40 -12.07
CA ASP A 244 -24.15 -0.72 -10.96
C ASP A 244 -24.42 -1.47 -9.63
N GLU A 245 -25.62 -2.03 -9.45
CA GLU A 245 -25.98 -2.87 -8.30
C GLU A 245 -25.21 -4.21 -8.28
N LYS A 246 -25.08 -4.89 -9.44
CA LYS A 246 -24.29 -6.12 -9.58
C LYS A 246 -22.80 -5.89 -9.32
N ILE A 247 -22.25 -4.77 -9.79
CA ILE A 247 -20.89 -4.36 -9.46
C ILE A 247 -20.79 -4.17 -7.95
N ALA A 248 -21.63 -3.31 -7.36
CA ALA A 248 -21.59 -2.98 -5.93
C ALA A 248 -21.68 -4.23 -5.04
N GLN A 249 -22.48 -5.23 -5.41
CA GLN A 249 -22.62 -6.48 -4.66
C GLN A 249 -21.30 -7.23 -4.51
N ILE A 250 -20.47 -7.31 -5.55
CA ILE A 250 -19.16 -7.97 -5.49
C ILE A 250 -18.22 -7.26 -4.52
N PHE A 251 -18.23 -5.92 -4.52
CA PHE A 251 -17.31 -5.12 -3.69
C PHE A 251 -17.70 -5.05 -2.22
N THR A 252 -18.85 -5.60 -1.82
CA THR A 252 -19.17 -5.79 -0.39
C THR A 252 -18.16 -6.71 0.32
N GLU A 253 -17.60 -7.69 -0.39
CA GLU A 253 -16.54 -8.58 0.12
C GLU A 253 -15.13 -7.97 0.02
N PHE A 254 -14.99 -6.86 -0.72
CA PHE A 254 -13.71 -6.16 -0.98
C PHE A 254 -13.84 -4.65 -0.70
N PRO A 255 -14.10 -4.25 0.55
CA PRO A 255 -14.42 -2.86 0.91
C PRO A 255 -13.26 -1.87 0.68
N SER A 256 -12.03 -2.37 0.55
CA SER A 256 -10.84 -1.56 0.28
C SER A 256 -10.57 -1.38 -1.21
N ILE A 257 -11.49 -1.80 -2.08
CA ILE A 257 -11.41 -1.62 -3.54
C ILE A 257 -12.52 -0.68 -4.01
N THR A 258 -12.12 0.31 -4.82
CA THR A 258 -13.00 1.24 -5.49
C THR A 258 -13.11 0.86 -6.98
N PRO A 259 -14.28 0.42 -7.44
CA PRO A 259 -14.51 0.12 -8.85
C PRO A 259 -14.89 1.38 -9.65
N TYR A 260 -14.44 1.48 -10.90
CA TYR A 260 -14.91 2.46 -11.87
C TYR A 260 -15.23 1.77 -13.20
N PHE A 261 -16.51 1.80 -13.61
CA PHE A 261 -16.97 1.14 -14.83
C PHE A 261 -17.23 2.14 -15.96
N ASN A 262 -16.49 2.01 -17.06
CA ASN A 262 -16.74 2.75 -18.28
C ASN A 262 -17.79 2.02 -19.12
N LYS A 263 -19.04 2.51 -19.09
CA LYS A 263 -20.18 1.94 -19.84
C LYS A 263 -19.98 1.98 -21.36
N SER A 264 -19.23 2.96 -21.88
CA SER A 264 -18.98 3.09 -23.32
C SER A 264 -18.03 2.01 -23.84
N THR A 265 -17.01 1.65 -23.07
CA THR A 265 -16.00 0.66 -23.48
C THR A 265 -16.25 -0.72 -22.90
N GLY A 266 -17.02 -0.83 -21.81
CA GLY A 266 -17.18 -2.04 -21.01
C GLY A 266 -15.96 -2.34 -20.11
N THR A 267 -15.11 -1.34 -19.85
CA THR A 267 -13.88 -1.52 -19.03
C THR A 267 -14.19 -1.27 -17.57
N LEU A 268 -13.76 -2.19 -16.68
CA LEU A 268 -13.80 -2.00 -15.23
C LEU A 268 -12.39 -1.74 -14.69
N GLN A 269 -12.17 -0.56 -14.14
CA GLN A 269 -10.95 -0.18 -13.43
C GLN A 269 -11.11 -0.46 -11.93
N LEU A 270 -10.07 -1.04 -11.33
CA LEU A 270 -10.06 -1.42 -9.93
C LEU A 270 -8.89 -0.73 -9.22
N MET A 271 -9.20 0.07 -8.21
CA MET A 271 -8.20 0.78 -7.41
C MET A 271 -8.33 0.45 -5.93
N GLY A 272 -7.20 0.30 -5.24
CA GLY A 272 -7.17 0.14 -3.79
C GLY A 272 -6.40 -1.09 -3.35
N HIS A 273 -6.78 -1.68 -2.23
CA HIS A 273 -6.00 -2.71 -1.55
C HIS A 273 -6.69 -4.06 -1.49
N VAL A 274 -5.89 -5.12 -1.64
CA VAL A 274 -6.23 -6.49 -1.24
C VAL A 274 -5.16 -7.02 -0.31
N ARG A 275 -5.55 -7.92 0.59
CA ARG A 275 -4.63 -8.42 1.63
C ARG A 275 -3.56 -9.35 1.06
N THR A 276 -3.95 -10.24 0.14
CA THR A 276 -3.06 -11.28 -0.43
C THR A 276 -3.24 -11.43 -1.95
N GLN A 277 -2.28 -12.08 -2.61
CA GLN A 277 -2.40 -12.43 -4.03
C GLN A 277 -3.64 -13.30 -4.31
N ALA A 278 -3.99 -14.19 -3.37
CA ALA A 278 -5.19 -15.03 -3.51
C ALA A 278 -6.48 -14.21 -3.48
N ASP A 279 -6.54 -13.16 -2.66
CA ASP A 279 -7.67 -12.23 -2.62
C ASP A 279 -7.77 -11.43 -3.92
N LYS A 280 -6.64 -10.99 -4.50
CA LYS A 280 -6.61 -10.37 -5.84
C LYS A 280 -7.21 -11.32 -6.88
N THR A 281 -6.73 -12.56 -6.94
CA THR A 281 -7.20 -13.55 -7.91
C THR A 281 -8.70 -13.81 -7.75
N ARG A 282 -9.21 -13.93 -6.53
CA ARG A 282 -10.65 -14.11 -6.26
C ARG A 282 -11.48 -12.92 -6.77
N LEU A 283 -11.02 -11.70 -6.51
CA LEU A 283 -11.66 -10.48 -7.00
C LEU A 283 -11.74 -10.45 -8.53
N ILE A 284 -10.62 -10.75 -9.21
CA ILE A 284 -10.57 -10.77 -10.68
C ILE A 284 -11.55 -11.81 -11.25
N TYR A 285 -11.62 -13.01 -10.66
CA TYR A 285 -12.60 -14.02 -11.09
C TYR A 285 -14.05 -13.57 -10.87
N ALA A 286 -14.35 -12.91 -9.75
CA ALA A 286 -15.69 -12.39 -9.46
C ALA A 286 -16.12 -11.35 -10.51
N VAL A 287 -15.21 -10.43 -10.86
CA VAL A 287 -15.45 -9.38 -11.85
C VAL A 287 -15.59 -9.95 -13.27
N GLN A 288 -14.76 -10.92 -13.66
CA GLN A 288 -14.83 -11.56 -14.98
C GLN A 288 -16.15 -12.32 -15.21
N GLY A 289 -16.84 -12.70 -14.14
CA GLY A 289 -18.17 -13.30 -14.21
C GLY A 289 -19.28 -12.33 -14.63
N LEU A 290 -19.02 -11.02 -14.67
CA LEU A 290 -20.00 -10.02 -15.06
C LEU A 290 -20.16 -9.97 -16.60
N PRO A 291 -21.35 -10.26 -17.15
CA PRO A 291 -21.53 -10.40 -18.60
C PRO A 291 -21.35 -9.10 -19.39
N PHE A 292 -21.38 -7.95 -18.72
CA PHE A 292 -21.22 -6.63 -19.32
C PHE A 292 -19.79 -6.06 -19.21
N VAL A 293 -18.89 -6.73 -18.47
CA VAL A 293 -17.48 -6.34 -18.36
C VAL A 293 -16.70 -6.99 -19.51
N LYS A 294 -16.16 -6.16 -20.41
CA LYS A 294 -15.37 -6.59 -21.57
C LYS A 294 -13.89 -6.67 -21.27
N SER A 295 -13.38 -5.78 -20.43
CA SER A 295 -11.98 -5.76 -19.99
C SER A 295 -11.87 -5.27 -18.54
N THR A 296 -10.80 -5.66 -17.87
CA THR A 296 -10.51 -5.29 -16.49
C THR A 296 -9.11 -4.71 -16.41
N ASP A 297 -8.99 -3.55 -15.78
CA ASP A 297 -7.72 -2.91 -15.44
C ASP A 297 -7.52 -3.00 -13.92
N ASP A 298 -6.56 -3.83 -13.53
CA ASP A 298 -6.24 -4.16 -12.15
C ASP A 298 -4.87 -3.58 -11.72
N SER A 299 -4.31 -2.68 -12.53
CA SER A 299 -3.02 -2.04 -12.27
C SER A 299 -3.02 -1.18 -11.00
N GLY A 300 -4.20 -0.65 -10.63
CA GLY A 300 -4.41 0.12 -9.40
C GLY A 300 -4.60 -0.74 -8.13
N ILE A 301 -4.55 -2.08 -8.24
CA ILE A 301 -4.69 -2.97 -7.08
C ILE A 301 -3.33 -3.21 -6.42
N ILE A 302 -3.24 -2.84 -5.16
CA ILE A 302 -2.09 -3.04 -4.29
C ILE A 302 -2.30 -4.32 -3.48
N ILE A 303 -1.29 -5.19 -3.45
CA ILE A 303 -1.28 -6.39 -2.62
C ILE A 303 -0.46 -6.09 -1.36
N ASP A 304 -1.15 -5.92 -0.23
CA ASP A 304 -0.51 -5.54 1.04
C ASP A 304 0.57 -6.53 1.47
N GLU A 305 0.37 -7.83 1.20
CA GLU A 305 1.35 -8.89 1.45
C GLU A 305 2.73 -8.60 0.88
N PHE A 306 2.79 -8.14 -0.37
CA PHE A 306 4.07 -7.83 -1.00
C PHE A 306 4.70 -6.58 -0.37
N VAL A 307 3.90 -5.58 -0.05
CA VAL A 307 4.36 -4.34 0.60
C VAL A 307 5.03 -4.64 1.94
N TRP A 308 4.37 -5.38 2.84
CA TRP A 308 4.95 -5.65 4.15
C TRP A 308 6.06 -6.70 4.10
N GLN A 309 6.07 -7.62 3.13
CA GLN A 309 7.18 -8.56 2.96
C GLN A 309 8.46 -7.84 2.56
N GLU A 310 8.39 -6.92 1.60
CA GLU A 310 9.54 -6.14 1.14
C GLU A 310 10.15 -5.30 2.28
N ILE A 311 9.33 -4.58 3.03
CA ILE A 311 9.85 -3.77 4.16
C ILE A 311 10.47 -4.68 5.24
N ASN A 312 9.85 -5.83 5.54
CA ASN A 312 10.36 -6.75 6.55
C ASN A 312 11.70 -7.38 6.16
N GLN A 313 11.99 -7.57 4.87
CA GLN A 313 13.31 -8.03 4.43
C GLN A 313 14.40 -7.03 4.82
N VAL A 314 14.12 -5.73 4.78
CA VAL A 314 15.10 -4.70 5.17
C VAL A 314 15.19 -4.60 6.69
N LEU A 315 14.04 -4.57 7.38
CA LEU A 315 14.00 -4.51 8.85
C LEU A 315 14.76 -5.68 9.49
N ALA A 316 14.61 -6.90 8.95
CA ALA A 316 15.28 -8.09 9.44
C ALA A 316 16.81 -8.08 9.26
N LYS A 317 17.33 -7.33 8.27
CA LYS A 317 18.78 -7.19 8.02
C LYS A 317 19.44 -6.19 8.97
N ASN A 318 18.69 -5.24 9.52
CA ASN A 318 19.23 -4.26 10.45
C ASN A 318 19.29 -4.84 11.88
N SER A 319 20.49 -4.88 12.47
CA SER A 319 20.68 -5.40 13.83
C SER A 319 19.90 -4.65 14.91
N ASN A 320 19.62 -3.36 14.69
CA ASN A 320 18.90 -2.50 15.63
C ASN A 320 17.38 -2.67 15.53
N TRP A 321 16.86 -3.31 14.48
CA TRP A 321 15.42 -3.42 14.20
C TRP A 321 14.94 -4.87 14.12
N LYS A 322 15.74 -5.84 14.60
CA LYS A 322 15.42 -7.28 14.51
C LYS A 322 14.06 -7.68 15.08
N SER A 323 13.57 -6.94 16.08
CA SER A 323 12.29 -7.19 16.74
C SER A 323 11.14 -6.36 16.15
N ILE A 324 11.38 -5.62 15.07
CA ILE A 324 10.41 -4.78 14.38
C ILE A 324 9.89 -5.52 13.15
N SER A 325 8.58 -5.43 12.94
CA SER A 325 7.93 -5.99 11.76
C SER A 325 6.71 -5.18 11.36
N VAL A 326 6.36 -5.24 10.09
CA VAL A 326 5.13 -4.73 9.51
C VAL A 326 4.23 -5.89 9.14
N GLN A 327 2.93 -5.75 9.40
CA GLN A 327 1.90 -6.71 8.97
C GLN A 327 0.67 -5.95 8.47
N SER A 328 -0.14 -6.59 7.62
CA SER A 328 -1.46 -6.10 7.23
C SER A 328 -2.54 -7.06 7.73
N PRO A 329 -3.25 -6.75 8.84
CA PRO A 329 -4.34 -7.59 9.33
C PRO A 329 -5.56 -7.58 8.41
N THR A 330 -5.79 -6.46 7.71
CA THR A 330 -6.90 -6.24 6.79
C THR A 330 -6.44 -5.37 5.64
N ALA A 331 -7.00 -5.57 4.45
CA ALA A 331 -6.64 -4.80 3.25
C ALA A 331 -6.66 -3.28 3.49
N GLY A 332 -5.57 -2.61 3.14
CA GLY A 332 -5.40 -1.15 3.30
C GLY A 332 -5.10 -0.69 4.73
N LYS A 333 -4.71 -1.60 5.62
CA LYS A 333 -4.24 -1.25 6.98
C LYS A 333 -2.92 -1.95 7.28
N PHE A 334 -1.92 -1.17 7.68
CA PHE A 334 -0.61 -1.69 8.06
C PHE A 334 -0.34 -1.41 9.53
N ILE A 335 0.34 -2.33 10.20
CA ILE A 335 0.76 -2.18 11.60
C ILE A 335 2.27 -2.42 11.66
N LEU A 336 3.03 -1.39 12.00
CA LEU A 336 4.43 -1.47 12.38
C LEU A 336 4.50 -1.76 13.88
N SER A 337 5.02 -2.91 14.28
CA SER A 337 5.04 -3.34 15.68
C SER A 337 6.37 -3.96 16.08
N GLY A 338 6.71 -3.84 17.37
CA GLY A 338 7.92 -4.44 17.93
C GLY A 338 8.53 -3.65 19.08
N TYR A 339 9.76 -3.98 19.42
CA TYR A 339 10.50 -3.43 20.56
C TYR A 339 11.86 -2.90 20.10
N LEU A 340 12.26 -1.76 20.66
CA LEU A 340 13.57 -1.14 20.47
C LEU A 340 14.21 -0.91 21.83
N GLN A 341 15.54 -0.88 21.88
CA GLN A 341 16.26 -0.70 23.14
C GLN A 341 16.32 0.77 23.55
N THR A 342 16.54 1.68 22.60
CA THR A 342 16.81 3.10 22.88
C THR A 342 15.95 4.03 22.03
N ARG A 343 15.76 5.27 22.49
CA ARG A 343 15.07 6.33 21.72
C ARG A 343 15.77 6.62 20.39
N SER A 344 17.11 6.60 20.38
CA SER A 344 17.88 6.80 19.16
C SER A 344 17.57 5.75 18.07
N GLN A 345 17.35 4.48 18.46
CA GLN A 345 16.91 3.46 17.49
C GLN A 345 15.49 3.74 16.98
N ALA A 346 14.61 4.29 17.82
CA ALA A 346 13.25 4.65 17.45
C ALA A 346 13.22 5.82 16.47
N ASP A 347 14.06 6.83 16.67
CA ASP A 347 14.23 7.96 15.76
C ASP A 347 14.71 7.49 14.38
N GLN A 348 15.76 6.65 14.36
CA GLN A 348 16.29 6.05 13.12
C GLN A 348 15.24 5.22 12.38
N LEU A 349 14.45 4.41 13.11
CA LEU A 349 13.37 3.64 12.51
C LEU A 349 12.29 4.57 11.94
N SER A 350 11.92 5.63 12.67
CA SER A 350 10.89 6.57 12.23
C SER A 350 11.31 7.29 10.95
N GLU A 351 12.56 7.75 10.87
CA GLU A 351 13.13 8.38 9.67
C GLU A 351 13.15 7.40 8.48
N TYR A 352 13.61 6.17 8.70
CA TYR A 352 13.64 5.14 7.67
C TYR A 352 12.23 4.83 7.14
N ILE A 353 11.27 4.60 8.03
CA ILE A 353 9.89 4.31 7.66
C ILE A 353 9.27 5.49 6.92
N ALA A 354 9.50 6.73 7.39
CA ALA A 354 9.01 7.93 6.72
C ALA A 354 9.55 8.10 5.29
N ALA A 355 10.79 7.68 5.04
CA ALA A 355 11.39 7.78 3.71
C ALA A 355 11.05 6.61 2.77
N ASN A 356 10.74 5.42 3.31
CA ASN A 356 10.71 4.18 2.52
C ASN A 356 9.38 3.43 2.54
N PHE A 357 8.44 3.78 3.41
CA PHE A 357 7.13 3.11 3.46
C PHE A 357 6.10 3.86 2.60
N PRO A 358 5.58 3.28 1.50
CA PRO A 358 4.76 4.03 0.54
C PRO A 358 3.38 4.49 1.07
N TYR A 359 2.87 3.86 2.14
CA TYR A 359 1.50 4.05 2.63
C TYR A 359 1.48 4.54 4.08
N LEU A 360 2.24 5.59 4.39
CA LEU A 360 2.38 6.12 5.76
C LEU A 360 1.03 6.46 6.40
N ASP A 361 0.10 7.02 5.64
CA ASP A 361 -1.23 7.39 6.13
C ASP A 361 -2.07 6.18 6.55
N LEU A 362 -1.71 4.99 6.07
CA LEU A 362 -2.36 3.72 6.39
C LEU A 362 -1.57 2.91 7.44
N LEU A 363 -0.46 3.45 7.96
CA LEU A 363 0.45 2.76 8.88
C LEU A 363 0.21 3.16 10.34
N GLU A 364 -0.29 2.21 11.12
CA GLU A 364 -0.37 2.31 12.57
C GLU A 364 0.97 1.92 13.22
N LYS A 365 1.51 2.76 14.11
CA LYS A 365 2.77 2.49 14.83
C LYS A 365 2.48 1.98 16.24
N ARG A 366 2.91 0.75 16.55
CA ARG A 366 2.82 0.09 17.86
C ARG A 366 4.21 -0.37 18.32
N ILE A 367 5.11 0.60 18.49
CA ILE A 367 6.50 0.37 18.92
C ILE A 367 6.63 0.66 20.41
N THR A 368 7.33 -0.22 21.12
CA THR A 368 7.75 0.00 22.51
C THR A 368 9.25 0.24 22.56
N VAL A 369 9.70 1.20 23.36
CA VAL A 369 11.13 1.47 23.60
C VAL A 369 11.47 1.06 25.03
N GLU A 370 12.44 0.15 25.22
CA GLU A 370 12.81 -0.38 26.54
C GLU A 370 13.38 0.71 27.46
N GLU A 371 14.14 1.67 26.94
CA GLU A 371 14.62 2.84 27.68
C GLU A 371 13.48 3.64 28.32
N ASP A 372 12.37 3.85 27.59
CA ASP A 372 11.19 4.56 28.11
C ASP A 372 10.52 3.78 29.23
N VAL A 373 10.35 2.47 29.05
CA VAL A 373 9.79 1.57 30.06
C VAL A 373 10.63 1.57 31.35
N VAL A 374 11.97 1.59 31.23
CA VAL A 374 12.88 1.69 32.38
C VAL A 374 12.73 3.05 33.08
N ASN A 375 12.62 4.14 32.34
CA ASN A 375 12.43 5.48 32.91
C ASN A 375 11.09 5.60 33.64
N ASP A 376 10.01 5.06 33.09
CA ASP A 376 8.70 5.00 33.73
C ASP A 376 8.75 4.17 35.03
N ALA A 377 9.39 3.00 34.99
CA ALA A 377 9.56 2.15 36.16
C ALA A 377 10.42 2.81 37.25
N ASN A 378 11.49 3.53 36.88
CA ASN A 378 12.31 4.32 37.81
C ASN A 378 11.51 5.44 38.46
N THR A 379 10.61 6.09 37.72
CA THR A 379 9.73 7.14 38.24
C THR A 379 8.80 6.57 39.31
N ILE A 380 8.16 5.43 39.05
CA ILE A 380 7.30 4.74 40.03
C ILE A 380 8.06 4.42 41.33
N LEU A 381 9.27 3.85 41.22
CA LEU A 381 10.09 3.54 42.40
C LEU A 381 10.49 4.80 43.17
N THR A 382 10.90 5.85 42.44
CA THR A 382 11.34 7.12 43.04
C THR A 382 10.21 7.81 43.80
N ASP A 383 9.00 7.82 43.24
CA ASP A 383 7.81 8.39 43.88
C ASP A 383 7.43 7.66 45.19
N GLN A 384 7.76 6.36 45.27
CA GLN A 384 7.59 5.55 46.48
C GLN A 384 8.76 5.66 47.47
N GLY A 385 9.81 6.42 47.13
CA GLY A 385 11.01 6.62 47.93
C GLY A 385 12.02 5.47 47.85
N LEU A 386 11.96 4.64 46.81
CA LEU A 386 12.80 3.46 46.58
C LEU A 386 13.96 3.79 45.63
N ARG A 387 14.85 4.70 46.05
CA ARG A 387 15.91 5.26 45.17
C ARG A 387 17.12 4.35 44.97
N ASP A 388 17.36 3.42 45.89
CA ASP A 388 18.52 2.51 45.86
C ASP A 388 18.28 1.22 45.07
N ILE A 389 17.16 1.15 44.34
CA ILE A 389 16.81 0.02 43.50
C ILE A 389 17.18 0.35 42.05
N ALA A 390 18.16 -0.37 41.51
CA ALA A 390 18.52 -0.32 40.12
C ALA A 390 17.58 -1.19 39.27
N ILE A 391 17.16 -0.64 38.13
CA ILE A 391 16.34 -1.33 37.14
C ILE A 391 17.17 -1.63 35.89
N LYS A 392 17.02 -2.84 35.36
CA LYS A 392 17.44 -3.19 34.00
C LYS A 392 16.28 -3.86 33.27
N MET A 393 16.20 -3.66 31.96
CA MET A 393 15.25 -4.33 31.10
C MET A 393 16.00 -5.09 30.00
N ALA A 394 15.54 -6.30 29.72
CA ALA A 394 15.95 -7.06 28.55
C ALA A 394 14.84 -8.02 28.14
N ASN A 395 14.56 -8.11 26.84
CA ASN A 395 13.54 -9.02 26.30
C ASN A 395 12.19 -8.88 27.02
N ARG A 396 11.80 -7.64 27.35
CA ARG A 396 10.54 -7.34 28.06
C ARG A 396 10.47 -7.83 29.51
N GLU A 397 11.56 -8.35 30.06
CA GLU A 397 11.68 -8.65 31.49
C GLU A 397 12.40 -7.49 32.18
N ILE A 398 11.76 -6.94 33.22
CA ILE A 398 12.38 -5.98 34.12
C ILE A 398 13.03 -6.74 35.27
N THR A 399 14.29 -6.43 35.57
CA THR A 399 15.00 -6.93 36.76
C THR A 399 15.28 -5.78 37.71
N LEU A 400 14.83 -5.92 38.96
CA LEU A 400 15.10 -5.00 40.06
C LEU A 400 16.18 -5.58 40.96
N THR A 401 17.21 -4.79 41.25
CA THR A 401 18.32 -5.15 42.15
C THR A 401 18.64 -4.00 43.08
N GLY A 402 19.09 -4.28 44.31
CA GLY A 402 19.46 -3.23 45.25
C GLY A 402 18.79 -3.41 46.61
N GLY A 403 18.93 -2.39 47.45
CA GLY A 403 18.45 -2.41 48.83
C GLY A 403 17.01 -1.89 48.95
N ILE A 404 16.19 -2.60 49.71
CA ILE A 404 14.88 -2.11 50.16
C ILE A 404 15.09 -1.42 51.51
N PRO A 405 14.73 -0.13 51.66
CA PRO A 405 14.72 0.54 52.96
C PRO A 405 13.78 -0.15 53.94
N LEU A 406 14.10 -0.10 55.24
CA LEU A 406 13.27 -0.70 56.28
C LEU A 406 11.85 -0.09 56.29
N GLY A 407 10.82 -0.94 56.29
CA GLY A 407 9.41 -0.51 56.33
C GLY A 407 8.86 -0.04 54.98
N LYS A 408 9.59 -0.25 53.88
CA LYS A 408 9.17 0.11 52.51
C LYS A 408 8.78 -1.11 51.66
N GLU A 409 8.62 -2.29 52.27
CA GLU A 409 8.23 -3.51 51.54
C GLU A 409 6.86 -3.38 50.85
N GLU A 410 5.86 -2.81 51.52
CA GLU A 410 4.53 -2.59 50.94
C GLU A 410 4.57 -1.58 49.76
N ALA A 411 5.45 -0.58 49.87
CA ALA A 411 5.68 0.38 48.79
C ALA A 411 6.34 -0.30 47.57
N LEU A 412 7.22 -1.28 47.80
CA LEU A 412 7.79 -2.09 46.73
C LEU A 412 6.72 -2.99 46.08
N ASP A 413 5.87 -3.66 46.87
CA ASP A 413 4.80 -4.51 46.32
C ASP A 413 3.81 -3.72 45.46
N THR A 414 3.47 -2.50 45.91
CA THR A 414 2.67 -1.54 45.13
C THR A 414 3.39 -1.16 43.84
N SER A 415 4.67 -0.81 43.92
CA SER A 415 5.48 -0.45 42.74
C SER A 415 5.58 -1.60 41.73
N LEU A 416 5.80 -2.84 42.18
CA LEU A 416 5.85 -4.02 41.32
C LEU A 416 4.52 -4.26 40.60
N THR A 417 3.40 -3.96 41.24
CA THR A 417 2.07 -4.05 40.64
C THR A 417 1.89 -3.02 39.54
N GLU A 418 2.31 -1.78 39.76
CA GLU A 418 2.23 -0.71 38.75
C GLU A 418 3.21 -0.92 37.60
N ILE A 419 4.45 -1.34 37.88
CA ILE A 419 5.46 -1.65 36.87
C ILE A 419 4.99 -2.78 35.94
N ASN A 420 4.32 -3.81 36.48
CA ASN A 420 3.74 -4.89 35.67
C ASN A 420 2.66 -4.43 34.69
N LYS A 421 2.04 -3.27 34.92
CA LYS A 421 1.00 -2.71 34.02
C LYS A 421 1.59 -1.85 32.89
N ILE A 422 2.87 -1.50 32.95
CA ILE A 422 3.51 -0.67 31.92
C ILE A 422 3.44 -1.42 30.57
N PRO A 423 2.93 -0.78 29.50
CA PRO A 423 2.89 -1.39 28.18
C PRO A 423 4.28 -1.85 27.73
N GLY A 424 4.36 -3.11 27.30
CA GLY A 424 5.61 -3.71 26.85
C GLY A 424 6.36 -4.50 27.91
N VAL A 425 6.04 -4.37 29.19
CA VAL A 425 6.52 -5.27 30.24
C VAL A 425 5.81 -6.63 30.12
N ARG A 426 6.57 -7.71 30.21
CA ARG A 426 6.06 -9.10 30.20
C ARG A 426 6.20 -9.76 31.56
N SER A 427 7.32 -9.53 32.23
CA SER A 427 7.62 -10.06 33.55
C SER A 427 8.46 -9.07 34.34
N VAL A 428 8.34 -9.16 35.66
CA VAL A 428 9.17 -8.40 36.60
C VAL A 428 9.83 -9.38 37.54
N LYS A 429 11.15 -9.34 37.59
CA LYS A 429 12.01 -10.16 38.43
C LYS A 429 12.58 -9.32 39.56
N ASN A 430 12.10 -9.58 40.78
CA ASN A 430 12.59 -8.92 41.97
C ASN A 430 13.78 -9.68 42.58
N LEU A 431 14.97 -9.08 42.56
CA LEU A 431 16.20 -9.59 43.19
C LEU A 431 16.73 -8.63 44.27
N THR A 432 15.85 -7.78 44.82
CA THR A 432 16.22 -6.83 45.87
C THR A 432 16.39 -7.53 47.22
N THR A 433 17.19 -6.93 48.09
CA THR A 433 17.45 -7.44 49.44
C THR A 433 17.04 -6.41 50.48
N LYS A 434 16.53 -6.89 51.63
CA LYS A 434 16.29 -6.00 52.77
C LYS A 434 17.63 -5.50 53.29
N VAL A 435 17.78 -4.19 53.39
CA VAL A 435 18.95 -3.59 54.01
C VAL A 435 18.51 -3.06 55.36
N ALA A 436 19.14 -3.56 56.43
CA ALA A 436 18.95 -3.00 57.77
C ALA A 436 19.47 -1.55 57.75
N THR A 437 18.75 -0.63 58.37
CA THR A 437 19.00 0.83 58.42
C THR A 437 20.39 1.26 58.93
N ALA A 438 21.31 0.33 59.22
CA ALA A 438 22.72 0.61 59.46
C ALA A 438 23.50 1.00 58.19
N GLU A 439 22.93 0.82 56.99
CA GLU A 439 23.54 1.22 55.70
C GLU A 439 22.73 2.28 54.93
N SER A 440 21.68 2.87 55.52
CA SER A 440 21.03 4.04 54.91
C SER A 440 21.86 5.28 55.21
N MET A 441 22.85 5.53 54.38
CA MET A 441 23.64 6.74 54.43
C MET A 441 22.76 7.94 54.01
N ILE A 442 22.48 8.84 54.95
CA ILE A 442 21.61 9.99 54.70
C ILE A 442 22.40 11.04 53.93
N ASN A 443 21.98 11.32 52.69
CA ASN A 443 22.55 12.41 51.90
C ASN A 443 22.06 13.76 52.45
N ILE A 444 22.98 14.62 52.86
CA ILE A 444 22.74 15.96 53.41
C ILE A 444 23.50 17.04 52.63
N SER A 445 23.78 16.78 51.34
CA SER A 445 24.52 17.71 50.46
C SER A 445 23.80 19.05 50.28
N ASP A 446 22.48 19.09 50.47
CA ASP A 446 21.65 20.29 50.43
C ASP A 446 21.92 21.26 51.60
N ARG A 447 22.59 20.81 52.66
CA ARG A 447 22.84 21.59 53.89
C ARG A 447 24.23 22.19 53.99
N TYR A 448 25.17 21.72 53.17
CA TYR A 448 26.58 22.07 53.30
C TYR A 448 27.17 22.45 51.95
N GLU A 449 27.85 23.58 51.91
CA GLU A 449 28.64 24.00 50.76
C GLU A 449 30.12 23.70 51.02
N VAL A 450 30.72 22.88 50.16
CA VAL A 450 32.16 22.60 50.18
C VAL A 450 32.85 23.54 49.19
N THR A 451 33.61 24.51 49.71
CA THR A 451 34.19 25.60 48.91
C THR A 451 35.63 25.34 48.48
N GLY A 452 36.22 24.21 48.88
CA GLY A 452 37.58 23.85 48.50
C GLY A 452 38.01 22.49 49.01
N VAL A 453 38.95 21.87 48.30
CA VAL A 453 39.49 20.53 48.60
C VAL A 453 41.00 20.59 48.42
N SER A 454 41.73 20.00 49.36
CA SER A 454 43.18 19.85 49.29
C SER A 454 43.57 18.41 49.58
N ARG A 455 44.68 17.96 48.98
CA ARG A 455 45.24 16.63 49.18
C ARG A 455 46.72 16.74 49.54
N GLN A 456 47.10 16.14 50.67
CA GLN A 456 48.49 15.99 51.09
C GLN A 456 48.79 14.51 51.30
N GLY A 457 49.56 13.90 50.39
CA GLY A 457 49.84 12.46 50.41
C GLY A 457 48.58 11.61 50.17
N SER A 458 48.17 10.84 51.18
CA SER A 458 46.92 10.04 51.18
C SER A 458 45.77 10.71 51.93
N THR A 459 45.99 11.89 52.52
CA THR A 459 45.00 12.58 53.34
C THR A 459 44.33 13.69 52.54
N TYR A 460 43.00 13.74 52.62
CA TYR A 460 42.19 14.82 52.09
C TYR A 460 41.76 15.78 53.20
N SER A 461 41.63 17.04 52.83
CA SER A 461 41.05 18.11 53.65
C SER A 461 40.05 18.88 52.81
N VAL A 462 38.96 19.34 53.42
CA VAL A 462 37.88 20.07 52.76
C VAL A 462 37.62 21.38 53.48
N VAL A 463 37.13 22.38 52.77
CA VAL A 463 36.70 23.67 53.35
C VAL A 463 35.17 23.70 53.38
N VAL A 464 34.61 23.73 54.59
CA VAL A 464 33.15 23.85 54.82
C VAL A 464 32.94 25.01 55.78
N HIS A 465 32.06 25.95 55.43
CA HIS A 465 31.82 27.18 56.20
C HIS A 465 33.11 27.98 56.53
N GLY A 466 34.10 27.95 55.62
CA GLY A 466 35.39 28.65 55.82
C GLY A 466 36.37 27.95 56.77
N HIS A 467 36.04 26.77 57.30
CA HIS A 467 36.92 25.97 58.14
C HIS A 467 37.52 24.80 57.36
N ILE A 468 38.81 24.54 57.56
CA ILE A 468 39.49 23.36 57.00
C ILE A 468 39.22 22.17 57.91
N LEU A 469 38.60 21.13 57.37
CA LEU A 469 38.21 19.91 58.08
C LEU A 469 38.96 18.70 57.50
N THR A 470 39.30 17.77 58.38
CA THR A 470 40.02 16.53 58.09
C THR A 470 39.34 15.31 58.72
N LYS A 471 39.81 14.11 58.36
CA LYS A 471 39.32 12.87 58.97
C LYS A 471 39.51 12.91 60.48
N GLY A 472 38.40 12.72 61.21
CA GLY A 472 38.35 12.73 62.67
C GLY A 472 37.76 13.99 63.29
N ASP A 473 37.69 15.09 62.53
CA ASP A 473 37.07 16.34 62.96
C ASP A 473 35.53 16.22 63.03
N GLU A 474 34.88 17.18 63.67
CA GLU A 474 33.42 17.23 63.81
C GLU A 474 32.81 18.40 63.03
N LEU A 475 31.70 18.12 62.35
CA LEU A 475 30.87 19.08 61.63
C LEU A 475 29.44 18.95 62.16
N ASP A 476 28.94 19.98 62.85
CA ASP A 476 27.62 19.99 63.51
C ASP A 476 27.34 18.76 64.39
N SER A 477 28.34 18.39 65.20
CA SER A 477 28.33 17.20 66.07
C SER A 477 28.28 15.86 65.32
N MET A 478 28.60 15.84 64.02
CA MET A 478 28.83 14.63 63.24
C MET A 478 30.34 14.44 63.01
N ARG A 479 30.86 13.25 63.25
CA ARG A 479 32.28 12.94 63.12
C ARG A 479 32.62 12.55 61.69
N ILE A 480 33.65 13.17 61.11
CA ILE A 480 34.14 12.82 59.77
C ILE A 480 34.89 11.48 59.84
N LYS A 481 34.37 10.47 59.16
CA LYS A 481 34.94 9.12 59.07
C LYS A 481 35.91 9.00 57.90
N GLU A 482 35.59 9.63 56.78
CA GLU A 482 36.38 9.58 55.56
C GLU A 482 36.08 10.79 54.67
N ILE A 483 37.08 11.23 53.91
CA ILE A 483 36.96 12.26 52.89
C ILE A 483 37.55 11.68 51.60
N THR A 484 36.77 11.70 50.52
CA THR A 484 37.19 11.35 49.16
C THR A 484 37.25 12.62 48.29
N PRO A 485 37.73 12.56 47.05
CA PRO A 485 37.76 13.72 46.15
C PRO A 485 36.40 14.39 45.88
N ASN A 486 35.30 13.71 46.16
CA ASN A 486 33.94 14.11 45.77
C ASN A 486 32.89 13.90 46.88
N ALA A 487 33.28 13.41 48.06
CA ALA A 487 32.35 13.20 49.15
C ALA A 487 33.00 13.28 50.55
N ILE A 488 32.21 13.74 51.52
CA ILE A 488 32.51 13.67 52.96
C ILE A 488 31.59 12.62 53.57
N PHE A 489 32.16 11.67 54.32
CA PHE A 489 31.42 10.64 55.07
C PHE A 489 31.44 10.96 56.56
N LEU A 490 30.27 11.02 57.17
CA LEU A 490 30.04 11.51 58.52
C LEU A 490 29.26 10.47 59.35
N GLU A 491 29.42 10.49 60.67
CA GLU A 491 28.68 9.63 61.59
C GLU A 491 28.23 10.38 62.84
N LYS A 492 26.98 10.16 63.26
CA LYS A 492 26.42 10.62 64.54
C LYS A 492 25.39 9.63 65.05
N ASP A 493 25.49 9.20 66.31
CA ASP A 493 24.55 8.30 66.97
C ASP A 493 24.27 7.00 66.16
N ASN A 494 25.33 6.38 65.62
CA ASN A 494 25.29 5.22 64.70
C ASN A 494 24.57 5.46 63.36
N VAL A 495 24.23 6.71 63.01
CA VAL A 495 23.69 7.07 61.70
C VAL A 495 24.81 7.60 60.81
N GLN A 496 24.89 7.08 59.59
CA GLN A 496 25.86 7.52 58.58
C GLN A 496 25.25 8.62 57.70
N TYR A 497 26.05 9.63 57.38
CA TYR A 497 25.66 10.75 56.52
C TYR A 497 26.69 10.96 55.42
N ARG A 498 26.26 11.57 54.32
CA ARG A 498 27.11 11.90 53.16
C ARG A 498 26.84 13.31 52.65
N ILE A 499 27.92 14.02 52.35
CA ILE A 499 27.90 15.29 51.62
C ILE A 499 28.65 15.06 50.31
N ASP A 500 27.96 15.11 49.19
CA ASP A 500 28.53 15.10 47.85
C ASP A 500 28.94 16.52 47.44
N PHE A 501 30.10 16.65 46.84
CA PHE A 501 30.58 17.92 46.29
C PHE A 501 31.34 17.68 44.99
N SER A 502 31.28 18.66 44.10
CA SER A 502 32.04 18.65 42.84
C SER A 502 33.26 19.53 43.02
N ASN A 503 34.41 19.01 42.61
CA ASN A 503 35.70 19.71 42.69
C ASN A 503 35.91 20.66 41.51
#